data_AF-A0A4Y2VD05-F1
#
_entry.id   AF-A0A4Y2VD05-F1
#
_cell.length_a   1.000
_cell.length_b   1.000
_cell.length_c   1.000
_cell.angle_alpha   90.00
_cell.angle_beta   90.00
_cell.angle_gamma   90.00
#
_symmetry.space_group_name_H-M   'P 1'
#
loop_
_entity.id
_entity.type
_entity.pdbx_description
1 polymer ?
#
loop_
_entity_poly.entity_id
_entity_poly.type
_entity_poly.pdbx_seq_one_letter_code
_entity_poly.pdbx_strand_id
1 'polypeptide(L)'
;MYSIEQRVFLVLEYHRLERSPTTTRRCFQKRFNVSKGPDAKTIRKLLAKFERTGSVDDNRVGNVGPRQTVITPENVAKVSGIVPQNRKNTRILSEELHQRVV
;
A
#
# COMPACT_ATOMS: atom_id res chain seq x y z
N MET A 1 -8.43 -5.86 -11.66
CA MET A 1 -8.14 -6.19 -10.25
C MET A 1 -9.45 -6.09 -9.49
N TYR A 2 -9.76 -7.00 -8.57
CA TYR A 2 -11.01 -6.93 -7.79
C TYR A 2 -10.91 -5.84 -6.71
N SER A 3 -12.01 -5.13 -6.45
CA SER A 3 -12.06 -4.15 -5.35
C SER A 3 -11.87 -4.85 -3.99
N ILE A 4 -11.58 -4.07 -2.94
CA ILE A 4 -11.52 -4.61 -1.58
C ILE A 4 -12.88 -5.23 -1.20
N GLU A 5 -13.98 -4.54 -1.48
CA GLU A 5 -15.33 -5.05 -1.23
C GLU A 5 -15.58 -6.40 -1.92
N GLN A 6 -15.20 -6.52 -3.20
CA GLN A 6 -15.32 -7.77 -3.97
C GLN A 6 -14.50 -8.91 -3.36
N ARG A 7 -13.29 -8.62 -2.87
CA ARG A 7 -12.43 -9.62 -2.23
C ARG A 7 -12.94 -10.04 -0.86
N VAL A 8 -13.39 -9.09 -0.05
CA VAL A 8 -14.03 -9.37 1.25
C VAL A 8 -15.25 -10.26 1.04
N PHE A 9 -16.11 -9.93 0.08
CA PHE A 9 -17.26 -10.75 -0.28
C PHE A 9 -16.87 -12.19 -0.60
N LEU A 10 -15.83 -12.39 -1.42
CA LEU A 10 -15.35 -13.73 -1.77
C LEU A 10 -14.88 -14.52 -0.55
N VAL A 11 -14.16 -13.89 0.39
CA VAL A 11 -13.69 -14.56 1.62
C VAL A 11 -14.88 -15.00 2.48
N LEU A 12 -15.83 -14.10 2.73
CA LEU A 12 -16.99 -14.37 3.57
C LEU A 12 -17.87 -15.48 2.98
N GLU A 13 -18.21 -15.37 1.69
CA GLU A 13 -19.06 -16.36 1.02
C GLU A 13 -18.38 -17.72 0.88
N TYR A 14 -17.05 -17.75 0.67
CA TYR A 14 -16.32 -19.00 0.56
C TYR A 14 -16.41 -19.82 1.84
N HIS A 15 -16.28 -19.18 3.01
CA HIS A 15 -16.44 -19.88 4.29
C HIS A 15 -17.90 -20.23 4.59
N ARG A 16 -18.85 -19.36 4.23
CA ARG A 16 -20.29 -19.62 4.39
C ARG A 16 -20.79 -20.81 3.55
N LEU A 17 -20.20 -21.02 2.37
CA LEU A 17 -20.59 -22.04 1.40
C LEU A 17 -19.67 -23.26 1.42
N GLU A 18 -19.20 -23.66 2.60
CA GLU A 18 -18.41 -24.87 2.82
C GLU A 18 -17.19 -24.98 1.89
N ARG A 19 -16.53 -23.85 1.62
CA ARG A 19 -15.32 -23.78 0.80
C ARG A 19 -15.51 -24.21 -0.67
N SER A 20 -16.73 -24.11 -1.22
CA SER A 20 -17.01 -24.36 -2.64
C SER A 20 -16.66 -23.17 -3.54
N PRO A 21 -15.64 -23.25 -4.42
CA PRO A 21 -15.28 -22.16 -5.32
C PRO A 21 -16.36 -21.88 -6.37
N THR A 22 -17.06 -22.92 -6.84
CA THR A 22 -18.09 -22.80 -7.89
C THR A 22 -19.31 -22.04 -7.38
N THR A 23 -19.80 -22.38 -6.19
CA THR A 23 -20.96 -21.70 -5.59
C THR A 23 -20.59 -20.26 -5.23
N THR A 24 -19.40 -20.04 -4.68
CA THR A 24 -18.87 -18.70 -4.37
C THR A 24 -18.81 -17.83 -5.63
N ARG A 25 -18.33 -18.37 -6.75
CA ARG A 25 -18.29 -17.66 -8.05
C ARG A 25 -19.70 -17.27 -8.52
N ARG A 26 -20.69 -18.17 -8.39
CA ARG A 26 -22.08 -17.87 -8.77
C ARG A 26 -22.68 -16.77 -7.89
N CYS A 27 -22.46 -16.83 -6.57
CA CYS A 27 -22.89 -15.76 -5.65
C CYS A 27 -22.25 -14.42 -6.00
N PHE A 28 -20.96 -14.42 -6.35
CA PHE A 28 -20.25 -13.23 -6.79
C PHE A 28 -20.87 -12.62 -8.05
N GLN A 29 -21.10 -13.44 -9.08
CA GLN A 29 -21.72 -12.99 -10.33
C GLN A 29 -23.10 -12.37 -10.09
N LYS A 30 -23.91 -13.03 -9.24
CA LYS A 30 -25.23 -12.53 -8.85
C LYS A 30 -25.17 -11.23 -8.06
N ARG A 31 -24.29 -11.13 -7.07
CA ARG A 31 -24.18 -9.96 -6.19
C ARG A 31 -23.72 -8.70 -6.94
N PHE A 32 -22.73 -8.85 -7.82
CA PHE A 32 -22.12 -7.72 -8.53
C PHE A 32 -22.67 -7.53 -9.96
N ASN A 33 -23.68 -8.32 -10.36
CA ASN A 33 -24.28 -8.30 -11.70
C ASN A 33 -23.25 -8.37 -12.83
N VAL A 34 -22.27 -9.27 -12.69
CA VAL A 34 -21.20 -9.46 -13.69
C VAL A 34 -21.36 -10.78 -14.43
N SER A 35 -21.17 -10.74 -15.75
CA SER A 35 -21.21 -11.94 -16.58
C SER A 35 -20.09 -12.93 -16.23
N LYS A 36 -18.90 -12.42 -15.89
CA LYS A 36 -17.73 -13.21 -15.53
C LYS A 36 -17.31 -12.95 -14.09
N GLY A 37 -17.37 -13.99 -13.26
CA GLY A 37 -16.75 -14.00 -11.92
C GLY A 37 -15.33 -14.57 -11.94
N PRO A 38 -14.57 -14.40 -10.85
CA PRO A 38 -13.22 -14.97 -10.70
C PRO A 38 -13.22 -16.47 -10.94
N ASP A 39 -12.13 -16.97 -11.52
CA ASP A 39 -11.94 -18.41 -11.66
C ASP A 39 -11.64 -19.06 -10.29
N ALA A 40 -11.83 -20.38 -10.22
CA ALA A 40 -11.59 -21.13 -8.98
C ALA A 40 -10.14 -21.04 -8.50
N LYS A 41 -9.18 -20.81 -9.41
CA LYS A 41 -7.76 -20.63 -9.08
C LYS A 41 -7.53 -19.29 -8.38
N THR A 42 -8.16 -18.22 -8.85
CA THR A 42 -8.08 -16.87 -8.27
C THR A 42 -8.74 -16.83 -6.91
N ILE A 43 -9.93 -17.45 -6.78
CA ILE A 43 -10.60 -17.59 -5.48
C ILE A 43 -9.66 -18.31 -4.49
N ARG A 44 -9.14 -19.49 -4.84
CA ARG A 44 -8.24 -20.24 -3.96
C ARG A 44 -6.96 -19.46 -3.59
N LYS A 45 -6.37 -18.73 -4.55
CA LYS A 45 -5.19 -17.88 -4.28
C LYS A 45 -5.48 -16.74 -3.32
N LEU A 46 -6.63 -16.07 -3.50
CA LEU A 46 -7.07 -14.99 -2.60
C LEU A 46 -7.26 -15.53 -1.18
N LEU A 47 -7.94 -16.67 -1.06
CA LEU A 47 -8.21 -17.31 0.23
C LEU A 47 -6.94 -17.81 0.91
N ALA A 48 -6.05 -18.49 0.19
CA ALA A 48 -4.77 -18.92 0.73
C ALA A 48 -3.89 -17.75 1.18
N LYS A 49 -3.95 -16.61 0.48
CA LYS A 49 -3.30 -15.38 0.95
C LYS A 49 -3.95 -14.90 2.26
N PHE A 50 -5.27 -14.80 2.29
CA PHE A 50 -5.99 -14.33 3.47
C PHE A 50 -5.72 -15.21 4.69
N GLU A 51 -5.75 -16.54 4.55
CA GLU A 51 -5.42 -17.48 5.63
C GLU A 51 -3.97 -17.32 6.12
N ARG A 52 -3.04 -16.97 5.23
CA ARG A 52 -1.62 -16.75 5.57
C ARG A 52 -1.35 -15.39 6.23
N THR A 53 -2.03 -14.32 5.81
CA THR A 53 -1.66 -12.95 6.21
C THR A 53 -2.76 -12.18 6.94
N GLY A 54 -3.97 -12.75 7.06
CA GLY A 54 -5.15 -12.06 7.59
C GLY A 54 -5.63 -10.87 6.74
N SER A 55 -5.07 -10.67 5.55
CA SER A 55 -5.29 -9.47 4.73
C SER A 55 -5.75 -9.83 3.33
N VAL A 56 -6.81 -9.15 2.90
CA VAL A 56 -7.34 -9.22 1.53
C VAL A 56 -6.72 -8.20 0.60
N ASP A 57 -5.86 -7.30 1.08
CA ASP A 57 -5.30 -6.18 0.31
C ASP A 57 -4.40 -6.66 -0.83
N ASP A 58 -3.96 -5.79 -1.74
CA ASP A 58 -2.97 -6.15 -2.75
C ASP A 58 -1.54 -6.07 -2.18
N ASN A 59 -0.64 -6.97 -2.60
CA ASN A 59 0.78 -6.92 -2.23
C ASN A 59 1.53 -5.68 -2.80
N ARG A 60 0.80 -4.72 -3.37
CA ARG A 60 1.36 -3.52 -4.00
C ARG A 60 1.63 -2.41 -2.99
N VAL A 61 1.09 -2.50 -1.77
CA VAL A 61 1.41 -1.59 -0.67
C VAL A 61 2.84 -1.88 -0.20
N GLY A 62 3.81 -1.19 -0.80
CA GLY A 62 5.25 -1.32 -0.50
C GLY A 62 6.17 -1.44 -1.71
N ASN A 63 5.64 -1.69 -2.92
CA ASN A 63 6.43 -1.76 -4.17
C ASN A 63 6.06 -0.65 -5.16
N VAL A 64 5.49 0.47 -4.68
CA VAL A 64 5.08 1.61 -5.52
C VAL A 64 6.18 2.65 -5.73
N GLY A 65 7.35 2.45 -5.13
CA GLY A 65 8.53 3.28 -5.34
C GLY A 65 9.80 2.44 -5.52
N PRO A 66 10.89 3.05 -6.00
CA PRO A 66 12.20 2.40 -6.03
C PRO A 66 12.52 1.82 -4.65
N ARG A 67 13.16 0.63 -4.61
CA ARG A 67 13.70 0.10 -3.35
C ARG A 67 14.47 1.22 -2.65
N GLN A 68 14.15 1.49 -1.38
CA GLN A 68 14.93 2.41 -0.54
C GLN A 68 16.27 1.76 -0.15
N THR A 69 17.05 1.36 -1.13
CA THR A 69 18.43 0.89 -0.95
C THR A 69 19.34 2.05 -0.51
N VAL A 70 18.90 3.29 -0.76
CA VAL A 70 19.67 4.52 -0.46
C VAL A 70 19.49 4.98 0.98
N ILE A 71 18.41 4.63 1.68
CA ILE A 71 18.16 5.07 3.07
C ILE A 71 18.65 4.01 4.06
N THR A 72 19.93 3.67 3.98
CA THR A 72 20.60 2.93 5.07
C THR A 72 20.99 3.92 6.18
N PRO A 73 21.07 3.49 7.46
CA PRO A 73 21.57 4.34 8.54
C PRO A 73 22.94 4.96 8.22
N GLU A 74 23.79 4.22 7.48
CA GLU A 74 25.08 4.67 6.98
C GLU A 74 24.98 5.84 5.99
N ASN A 75 24.10 5.74 4.99
CA ASN A 75 23.89 6.82 4.02
C ASN A 75 23.23 8.04 4.68
N VAL A 76 22.32 7.82 5.63
CA VAL A 76 21.69 8.90 6.41
C VAL A 76 22.74 9.62 7.25
N ALA A 77 23.64 8.90 7.92
CA ALA A 77 24.74 9.49 8.68
C ALA A 77 25.70 10.26 7.79
N LYS A 78 26.06 9.71 6.63
CA LYS A 78 26.93 10.37 5.64
C LYS A 78 26.32 11.66 5.12
N VAL A 79 25.02 11.66 4.77
CA VAL A 79 24.31 12.88 4.33
C VAL A 79 24.15 13.87 5.48
N SER A 80 23.85 13.41 6.71
CA SER A 80 23.74 14.26 7.90
C SER A 80 25.05 14.98 8.23
N GLY A 81 26.20 14.40 7.91
CA GLY A 81 27.50 15.06 8.07
C GLY A 81 27.84 16.04 6.94
N ILE A 82 27.19 15.92 5.77
CA ILE A 82 27.41 16.79 4.60
C ILE A 82 26.48 18.00 4.63
N VAL A 83 25.26 17.85 5.15
CA VAL A 83 24.29 18.96 5.24
C VAL A 83 24.74 19.93 6.33
N PRO A 84 25.11 21.19 5.99
CA PRO A 84 25.45 22.17 7.01
C PRO A 84 24.23 22.43 7.89
N GLN A 85 24.39 22.33 9.21
CA GLN A 85 23.34 22.70 10.19
C GLN A 85 22.91 24.17 10.11
N ASN A 86 23.57 24.98 9.28
CA ASN A 86 23.16 26.32 8.94
C ASN A 86 22.21 26.32 7.73
N ARG A 87 20.98 25.84 7.92
CA ARG A 87 19.84 26.48 7.24
C ARG A 87 19.69 27.85 7.88
N LYS A 88 20.48 28.82 7.43
CA LYS A 88 20.26 30.22 7.80
C LYS A 88 18.83 30.54 7.37
N ASN A 89 17.95 30.69 8.34
CA ASN A 89 16.61 31.21 8.12
C ASN A 89 16.80 32.55 7.39
N THR A 90 16.32 32.61 6.15
CA THR A 90 16.39 33.81 5.29
C THR A 90 15.89 35.08 5.98
N ARG A 91 15.04 34.91 7.01
CA ARG A 91 14.50 35.95 7.88
C ARG A 91 15.53 36.62 8.80
N ILE A 92 16.55 35.88 9.28
CA ILE A 92 17.58 36.44 10.19
C ILE A 92 18.57 37.31 9.41
N LEU A 93 18.93 36.89 8.18
CA LEU A 93 19.81 37.66 7.30
C LEU A 93 19.17 38.98 6.83
N SER A 94 17.84 39.05 6.67
CA SER A 94 17.17 40.30 6.29
C SER A 94 17.13 41.33 7.42
N GLU A 95 17.05 40.89 8.67
CA GLU A 95 17.08 41.77 9.85
C GLU A 95 18.50 42.30 10.10
N GLU A 96 19.52 41.45 9.93
CA GLU A 96 20.94 41.82 10.11
C GLU A 96 21.44 42.80 9.04
N LEU A 97 20.92 42.71 7.80
CA LEU A 97 21.21 43.68 6.73
C LEU A 97 20.52 45.04 6.98
N HIS A 98 19.37 45.08 7.64
CA HIS A 98 18.67 46.33 7.96
C HIS A 98 19.36 47.13 9.09
N GLN A 99 20.04 46.46 10.02
CA GLN A 99 20.80 47.10 11.10
C GLN A 99 22.19 47.60 10.70
N ARG A 100 22.61 47.34 9.45
CA ARG A 100 23.95 47.69 8.94
C ARG A 100 23.95 48.87 7.96
N VAL A 101 22.77 49.46 7.69
CA VAL A 101 22.57 50.57 6.73
C VAL A 101 21.91 51.80 7.40
N VAL A 102 21.82 51.84 8.73
CA VAL A 102 21.47 53.06 9.48
C VAL A 102 22.64 53.45 10.38
#